data_AF-A0A497U0U1-F1
#
_entry.id   AF-A0A497U0U1-F1
#
_cell.length_a   1.000
_cell.length_b   1.000
_cell.length_c   1.000
_cell.angle_alpha   90.00
_cell.angle_beta   90.00
_cell.angle_gamma   90.00
#
_symmetry.space_group_name_H-M   'P 1'
#
loop_
_entity.id
_entity.type
_entity.pdbx_description
1 polymer ?
#
loop_
_entity_poly.entity_id
_entity_poly.type
_entity_poly.pdbx_seq_one_letter_code
_entity_poly.pdbx_strand_id
1 'polypeptide(L)'
;MGAGVIPFAVTDCKVYFLFQTTFTGRKTGYLIDFGGGLGVGEDYRETAIREFIEETETMYFSDDLQQACRTAERVMDQTPIVEALFDETLSVHPDWWCRRAPGDPLNPKRWKTFFIEFPYRDIEALNREWKADMVGRFKKRRELVWVAAGKLLTIYENAPTMLWKRVRQLENATETVRAILQSKES
;
A
#
# COMPACT_ATOMS: atom_id res chain seq x y z
N MET A 1 2.92 9.54 14.88
CA MET A 1 2.76 8.10 14.57
C MET A 1 2.23 7.99 13.16
N GLY A 2 2.24 6.83 12.52
CA GLY A 2 1.64 6.67 11.20
C GLY A 2 1.34 5.21 10.89
N ALA A 3 0.61 5.00 9.82
CA ALA A 3 0.32 3.66 9.35
C ALA A 3 0.21 3.62 7.83
N GLY A 4 0.30 2.41 7.30
CA GLY A 4 0.07 2.15 5.89
C GLY A 4 -0.31 0.72 5.61
N VAL A 5 -0.52 0.44 4.33
CA VAL A 5 -0.83 -0.88 3.82
C VAL A 5 0.06 -1.18 2.61
N ILE A 6 0.48 -2.44 2.50
CA ILE A 6 0.99 -3.03 1.28
C ILE A 6 -0.07 -4.05 0.85
N PRO A 7 -0.96 -3.68 -0.08
CA PRO A 7 -1.92 -4.61 -0.64
C PRO A 7 -1.17 -5.75 -1.33
N PHE A 8 -1.71 -6.95 -1.28
CA PHE A 8 -1.28 -8.05 -2.14
C PHE A 8 -2.48 -8.70 -2.81
N ALA A 9 -2.25 -9.33 -3.95
CA ALA A 9 -3.26 -10.07 -4.68
C ALA A 9 -2.69 -11.41 -5.16
N VAL A 10 -3.56 -12.41 -5.24
CA VAL A 10 -3.26 -13.70 -5.85
C VAL A 10 -3.88 -13.74 -7.24
N THR A 11 -3.06 -13.89 -8.27
CA THR A 11 -3.51 -14.07 -9.66
C THR A 11 -2.60 -15.05 -10.37
N ASP A 12 -3.15 -15.91 -11.23
CA ASP A 12 -2.41 -16.98 -11.92
C ASP A 12 -1.52 -17.82 -10.98
N CYS A 13 -2.06 -18.18 -9.81
CA CYS A 13 -1.37 -18.91 -8.74
C CYS A 13 -0.08 -18.23 -8.25
N LYS A 14 0.02 -16.90 -8.37
CA LYS A 14 1.17 -16.11 -7.94
C LYS A 14 0.74 -14.96 -7.05
N VAL A 15 1.57 -14.66 -6.06
CA VAL A 15 1.36 -13.54 -5.14
C VAL A 15 2.11 -12.30 -5.65
N TYR A 16 1.39 -11.19 -5.75
CA TYR A 16 1.92 -9.88 -6.12
C TYR A 16 1.63 -8.86 -5.02
N PHE A 17 2.59 -7.99 -4.72
CA PHE A 17 2.46 -6.89 -3.77
C PHE A 17 2.39 -5.56 -4.51
N LEU A 18 1.42 -4.74 -4.15
CA LEU A 18 1.19 -3.44 -4.75
C LEU A 18 2.04 -2.39 -4.05
N PHE A 19 2.78 -1.63 -4.84
CA PHE A 19 3.49 -0.43 -4.39
C PHE A 19 3.10 0.75 -5.25
N GLN A 20 3.33 1.96 -4.73
CA GLN A 20 3.35 3.17 -5.53
C GLN A 20 4.78 3.70 -5.69
N THR A 21 4.99 4.46 -6.76
CA THR A 21 6.11 5.37 -6.96
C THR A 21 5.59 6.74 -7.39
N THR A 22 6.49 7.71 -7.53
CA THR A 22 6.14 9.07 -7.98
C THR A 22 6.76 9.32 -9.35
N PHE A 23 6.04 10.00 -10.25
CA PHE A 23 6.59 10.40 -11.55
C PHE A 23 7.75 11.41 -11.44
N THR A 24 7.77 12.21 -10.38
CA THR A 24 8.79 13.25 -10.16
C THR A 24 9.16 13.40 -8.68
N GLY A 25 10.33 14.00 -8.44
CA GLY A 25 10.82 14.34 -7.10
C GLY A 25 11.59 13.22 -6.39
N ARG A 26 11.86 13.43 -5.10
CA ARG A 26 12.80 12.61 -4.30
C ARG A 26 12.47 11.12 -4.15
N LYS A 27 11.22 10.74 -4.43
CA LYS A 27 10.69 9.38 -4.25
C LYS A 27 10.57 8.62 -5.57
N THR A 28 10.97 9.24 -6.68
CA THR A 28 10.93 8.63 -8.02
C THR A 28 11.77 7.37 -8.06
N GLY A 29 11.20 6.29 -8.61
CA GLY A 29 11.87 4.99 -8.74
C GLY A 29 11.92 4.14 -7.48
N TYR A 30 11.45 4.66 -6.33
CA TYR A 30 11.33 3.87 -5.11
C TYR A 30 10.00 3.13 -5.06
N LEU A 31 10.00 1.95 -4.45
CA LEU A 31 8.79 1.24 -4.04
C LEU A 31 8.33 1.75 -2.66
N ILE A 32 7.10 2.25 -2.59
CA ILE A 32 6.54 2.92 -1.41
C ILE A 32 5.22 2.23 -1.05
N ASP A 33 5.00 2.04 0.24
CA ASP A 33 3.70 1.67 0.81
C ASP A 33 2.65 2.78 0.65
N PHE A 34 1.37 2.43 0.81
CA PHE A 34 0.29 3.41 0.89
C PHE A 34 0.12 3.82 2.33
N GLY A 35 0.48 5.05 2.70
CA GLY A 35 0.48 5.40 4.12
C GLY A 35 0.99 6.79 4.49
N GLY A 36 0.43 7.29 5.59
CA GLY A 36 0.66 8.61 6.14
C GLY A 36 0.58 8.67 7.66
N GLY A 37 0.39 9.88 8.18
CA GLY A 37 0.29 10.13 9.62
C GLY A 37 -1.12 9.85 10.12
N LEU A 38 -1.24 9.54 11.42
CA LEU A 38 -2.55 9.43 12.06
C LEU A 38 -3.31 10.75 11.97
N GLY A 39 -4.60 10.68 11.62
CA GLY A 39 -5.56 11.75 11.81
C GLY A 39 -5.96 11.93 13.27
N VAL A 40 -6.84 12.90 13.53
CA VAL A 40 -7.36 13.16 14.88
C VAL A 40 -8.33 12.03 15.25
N GLY A 41 -8.00 11.29 16.31
CA GLY A 41 -8.83 10.18 16.80
C GLY A 41 -8.65 8.86 16.06
N GLU A 42 -7.87 8.83 14.96
CA GLU A 42 -7.65 7.62 14.18
C GLU A 42 -6.66 6.65 14.86
N ASP A 43 -6.97 5.36 14.77
CA ASP A 43 -6.02 4.29 15.05
C ASP A 43 -5.13 3.97 13.82
N TYR A 44 -4.25 2.97 13.97
CA TYR A 44 -3.36 2.56 12.86
C TYR A 44 -4.12 1.95 11.68
N ARG A 45 -5.18 1.18 11.93
CA ARG A 45 -5.95 0.51 10.88
C ARG A 45 -6.76 1.55 10.08
N GLU A 46 -7.50 2.41 10.77
CA GLU A 46 -8.25 3.52 10.17
C GLU A 46 -7.34 4.41 9.32
N THR A 47 -6.15 4.73 9.85
CA THR A 47 -5.14 5.49 9.09
C THR A 47 -4.70 4.77 7.82
N ALA A 48 -4.40 3.46 7.89
CA ALA A 48 -3.95 2.70 6.73
C ALA A 48 -5.02 2.61 5.63
N ILE A 49 -6.27 2.42 6.03
CA ILE A 49 -7.44 2.40 5.13
C ILE A 49 -7.60 3.74 4.42
N ARG A 50 -7.71 4.83 5.20
CA ARG A 50 -7.88 6.18 4.64
C ARG A 50 -6.75 6.53 3.69
N GLU A 51 -5.51 6.29 4.10
CA GLU A 51 -4.33 6.63 3.28
C GLU A 51 -4.28 5.83 1.98
N PHE A 52 -4.70 4.55 1.97
CA PHE A 52 -4.80 3.81 0.71
C PHE A 52 -5.81 4.43 -0.25
N ILE A 53 -7.01 4.72 0.23
CA ILE A 53 -8.08 5.30 -0.59
C ILE A 53 -7.69 6.69 -1.10
N GLU A 54 -7.11 7.52 -0.23
CA GLU A 54 -6.64 8.85 -0.58
C GLU A 54 -5.47 8.83 -1.57
N GLU A 55 -4.45 7.98 -1.36
CA GLU A 55 -3.26 7.94 -2.22
C GLU A 55 -3.52 7.28 -3.57
N THR A 56 -4.58 6.49 -3.69
CA THR A 56 -5.11 6.00 -4.97
C THR A 56 -6.10 6.97 -5.63
N GLU A 57 -6.34 8.15 -5.04
CA GLU A 57 -7.31 9.15 -5.52
C GLU A 57 -8.70 8.54 -5.74
N THR A 58 -9.09 7.56 -4.91
CA THR A 58 -10.34 6.76 -5.00
C THR A 58 -10.45 5.89 -6.27
N MET A 59 -9.40 5.74 -7.06
CA MET A 59 -9.47 5.02 -8.34
C MET A 59 -9.49 3.50 -8.21
N TYR A 60 -8.92 2.94 -7.14
CA TYR A 60 -8.70 1.49 -7.05
C TYR A 60 -10.00 0.68 -7.10
N PHE A 61 -11.02 1.15 -6.39
CA PHE A 61 -12.35 0.51 -6.33
C PHE A 61 -13.40 1.26 -7.17
N SER A 62 -12.99 2.15 -8.06
CA SER A 62 -13.93 2.89 -8.91
C SER A 62 -14.22 2.15 -10.22
N ASP A 63 -15.49 2.06 -10.58
CA ASP A 63 -15.91 1.58 -11.90
C ASP A 63 -15.65 2.61 -13.00
N ASP A 64 -15.76 3.91 -12.68
CA ASP A 64 -15.51 5.02 -13.60
C ASP A 64 -14.30 5.86 -13.17
N LEU A 65 -13.16 5.50 -13.76
CA LEU A 65 -11.87 6.17 -13.52
C LEU A 65 -11.87 7.64 -13.93
N GLN A 66 -12.73 8.09 -14.86
CA GLN A 66 -12.80 9.50 -15.27
C GLN A 66 -13.49 10.39 -14.24
N GLN A 67 -14.30 9.79 -13.36
CA GLN A 67 -14.99 10.50 -12.28
C GLN A 67 -14.31 10.38 -10.92
N ALA A 68 -13.39 9.43 -10.75
CA ALA A 68 -12.68 9.21 -9.48
C ALA A 68 -11.96 10.48 -8.98
N CYS A 69 -12.28 10.93 -7.77
CA CYS A 69 -11.62 12.08 -7.18
C CYS A 69 -11.68 11.98 -5.67
N ARG A 70 -10.65 12.52 -5.01
CA ARG A 70 -10.53 12.46 -3.56
C ARG A 70 -11.43 13.48 -2.86
N THR A 71 -12.73 13.20 -2.83
CA THR A 71 -13.72 13.89 -1.99
C THR A 71 -13.95 13.11 -0.69
N ALA A 72 -14.41 13.80 0.36
CA ALA A 72 -14.71 13.16 1.64
C ALA A 72 -15.77 12.05 1.49
N GLU A 73 -16.82 12.31 0.70
CA GLU A 73 -17.88 11.34 0.38
C GLU A 73 -17.32 10.08 -0.27
N ARG A 74 -16.53 10.19 -1.34
CA ARG A 74 -15.97 9.01 -2.03
C ARG A 74 -14.97 8.23 -1.17
N VAL A 75 -14.24 8.92 -0.28
CA VAL A 75 -13.39 8.25 0.70
C VAL A 75 -14.27 7.45 1.67
N MET A 76 -15.33 8.06 2.21
CA MET A 76 -16.27 7.37 3.10
C MET A 76 -16.98 6.19 2.42
N ASP A 77 -17.33 6.31 1.13
CA ASP A 77 -17.98 5.24 0.38
C ASP A 77 -17.07 4.02 0.16
N GLN A 78 -15.76 4.25 0.02
CA GLN A 78 -14.78 3.16 -0.16
C GLN A 78 -14.24 2.61 1.15
N THR A 79 -14.34 3.34 2.26
CA THR A 79 -13.85 2.89 3.58
C THR A 79 -14.41 1.51 3.96
N PRO A 80 -15.73 1.24 3.90
CA PRO A 80 -16.28 -0.08 4.24
C PRO A 80 -15.74 -1.22 3.37
N ILE A 81 -15.41 -0.94 2.10
CA ILE A 81 -14.85 -1.94 1.18
C ILE A 81 -13.47 -2.36 1.68
N VAL A 82 -12.61 -1.39 1.99
CA VAL A 82 -11.25 -1.67 2.47
C VAL A 82 -11.27 -2.24 3.89
N GLU A 83 -12.18 -1.78 4.74
CA GLU A 83 -12.40 -2.36 6.07
C GLU A 83 -12.71 -3.85 5.99
N ALA A 84 -13.61 -4.26 5.10
CA ALA A 84 -13.95 -5.67 4.90
C ALA A 84 -12.73 -6.51 4.49
N LEU A 85 -11.86 -5.99 3.60
CA LEU A 85 -10.61 -6.66 3.22
C LEU A 85 -9.65 -6.83 4.40
N PHE A 86 -9.57 -5.81 5.26
CA PHE A 86 -8.79 -5.89 6.50
C PHE A 86 -9.36 -6.94 7.46
N ASP A 87 -10.69 -6.98 7.64
CA ASP A 87 -11.33 -7.98 8.50
C ASP A 87 -11.13 -9.39 7.98
N GLU A 88 -11.35 -9.62 6.69
CA GLU A 88 -11.15 -10.91 6.05
C GLU A 88 -9.70 -11.38 6.23
N THR A 89 -8.72 -10.53 5.89
CA THR A 89 -7.30 -10.92 5.97
C THR A 89 -6.85 -11.14 7.42
N LEU A 90 -7.13 -10.19 8.31
CA LEU A 90 -6.57 -10.21 9.67
C LEU A 90 -7.35 -11.10 10.64
N SER A 91 -8.57 -11.52 10.30
CA SER A 91 -9.28 -12.56 11.07
C SER A 91 -8.58 -13.92 10.98
N VAL A 92 -7.97 -14.22 9.83
CA VAL A 92 -7.20 -15.46 9.59
C VAL A 92 -5.72 -15.26 9.97
N HIS A 93 -5.16 -14.10 9.64
CA HIS A 93 -3.74 -13.81 9.83
C HIS A 93 -3.52 -12.51 10.62
N PRO A 94 -3.78 -12.51 11.95
CA PRO A 94 -3.70 -11.31 12.78
C PRO A 94 -2.28 -10.71 12.92
N ASP A 95 -1.27 -11.47 12.52
CA ASP A 95 0.15 -11.13 12.55
C ASP A 95 0.69 -10.57 11.22
N TRP A 96 -0.14 -10.46 10.17
CA TRP A 96 0.25 -9.89 8.87
C TRP A 96 0.35 -8.36 8.87
N TRP A 97 1.27 -7.88 9.71
CA TRP A 97 1.66 -6.49 9.78
C TRP A 97 3.07 -6.38 10.36
N CYS A 98 3.78 -5.33 9.96
CA CYS A 98 5.11 -5.02 10.45
C CYS A 98 5.12 -3.65 11.12
N ARG A 99 5.82 -3.53 12.26
CA ARG A 99 6.24 -2.20 12.74
C ARG A 99 7.48 -1.76 12.00
N ARG A 100 7.69 -0.44 11.92
CA ARG A 100 8.97 0.10 11.49
C ARG A 100 9.98 0.05 12.63
N ALA A 101 11.21 -0.33 12.32
CA ALA A 101 12.34 -0.22 13.22
C ALA A 101 12.42 1.21 13.80
N PRO A 102 12.51 1.37 15.14
CA PRO A 102 12.35 2.67 15.81
C PRO A 102 13.41 3.69 15.39
N GLY A 103 14.58 3.23 14.93
CA GLY A 103 15.68 4.07 14.51
C GLY A 103 16.34 4.73 15.71
N ASP A 104 16.11 6.03 15.88
CA ASP A 104 16.60 6.79 17.04
C ASP A 104 15.84 6.35 18.32
N PRO A 105 16.51 5.76 19.33
CA PRO A 105 15.87 5.37 20.58
C PRO A 105 15.25 6.53 21.35
N LEU A 106 15.76 7.76 21.17
CA LEU A 106 15.25 8.96 21.86
C LEU A 106 13.96 9.48 21.21
N ASN A 107 13.81 9.26 19.90
CA ASN A 107 12.66 9.73 19.13
C ASN A 107 12.12 8.61 18.22
N PRO A 108 11.56 7.53 18.79
CA PRO A 108 11.18 6.35 18.04
C PRO A 108 10.06 6.67 17.04
N LYS A 109 10.28 6.31 15.78
CA LYS A 109 9.24 6.46 14.75
C LYS A 109 8.21 5.34 14.86
N ARG A 110 7.11 5.64 15.54
CA ARG A 110 5.98 4.72 15.66
C ARG A 110 5.22 4.62 14.33
N TRP A 111 5.32 3.46 13.69
CA TRP A 111 4.72 3.18 12.39
C TRP A 111 4.31 1.72 12.27
N LYS A 112 3.14 1.44 11.67
CA LYS A 112 2.63 0.09 11.39
C LYS A 112 2.23 -0.03 9.92
N THR A 113 2.71 -1.05 9.23
CA THR A 113 2.29 -1.38 7.86
C THR A 113 1.59 -2.74 7.85
N PHE A 114 0.37 -2.79 7.34
CA PHE A 114 -0.41 -4.02 7.20
C PHE A 114 -0.20 -4.66 5.83
N PHE A 115 -0.26 -5.99 5.75
CA PHE A 115 -0.27 -6.73 4.50
C PHE A 115 -1.65 -7.33 4.32
N ILE A 116 -2.42 -6.80 3.37
CA ILE A 116 -3.85 -7.07 3.24
C ILE A 116 -4.12 -7.60 1.84
N GLU A 117 -4.95 -8.63 1.75
CA GLU A 117 -5.36 -9.20 0.48
C GLU A 117 -6.39 -8.30 -0.18
N PHE A 118 -6.13 -7.94 -1.44
CA PHE A 118 -6.99 -7.11 -2.27
C PHE A 118 -7.36 -7.89 -3.54
N PRO A 119 -8.54 -7.63 -4.12
CA PRO A 119 -8.85 -8.15 -5.44
C PRO A 119 -7.82 -7.63 -6.44
N TYR A 120 -7.37 -8.49 -7.36
CA TYR A 120 -6.47 -8.05 -8.42
C TYR A 120 -7.14 -6.96 -9.26
N ARG A 121 -6.41 -5.89 -9.53
CA ARG A 121 -6.84 -4.77 -10.38
C ARG A 121 -5.80 -4.53 -11.46
N ASP A 122 -6.28 -4.34 -12.69
CA ASP A 122 -5.46 -3.78 -13.76
C ASP A 122 -5.11 -2.33 -13.43
N ILE A 123 -3.85 -2.12 -13.07
CA ILE A 123 -3.31 -0.83 -12.67
C ILE A 123 -2.88 0.03 -13.86
N GLU A 124 -2.80 -0.52 -15.08
CA GLU A 124 -2.40 0.25 -16.26
C GLU A 124 -3.42 1.35 -16.56
N ALA A 125 -4.71 1.05 -16.40
CA ALA A 125 -5.77 2.04 -16.54
C ALA A 125 -5.62 3.20 -15.54
N LEU A 126 -5.34 2.90 -14.26
CA LEU A 126 -5.12 3.92 -13.23
C LEU A 126 -3.87 4.76 -13.50
N ASN A 127 -2.78 4.10 -13.90
CA ASN A 127 -1.53 4.77 -14.24
C ASN A 127 -1.70 5.70 -15.44
N ARG A 128 -2.53 5.34 -16.43
CA ARG A 128 -2.88 6.21 -17.56
C ARG A 128 -3.60 7.46 -17.11
N GLU A 129 -4.58 7.37 -16.21
CA GLU A 129 -5.29 8.54 -15.68
C GLU A 129 -4.32 9.53 -15.03
N TRP A 130 -3.45 9.06 -14.13
CA TRP A 130 -2.47 9.97 -13.52
C TRP A 130 -1.49 10.53 -14.54
N LYS A 131 -0.99 9.71 -15.47
CA LYS A 131 0.00 10.16 -16.46
C LYS A 131 -0.59 11.21 -17.41
N ALA A 132 -1.86 11.05 -17.80
CA ALA A 132 -2.57 11.92 -18.72
C ALA A 132 -3.15 13.19 -18.06
N ASP A 133 -3.15 13.28 -16.73
CA ASP A 133 -3.63 14.47 -16.03
C ASP A 133 -2.70 15.68 -16.26
N MET A 134 -3.09 16.50 -17.25
CA MET A 134 -2.45 17.76 -17.64
C MET A 134 -3.18 18.98 -17.07
N VAL A 135 -4.41 18.79 -16.56
CA VAL A 135 -5.29 19.86 -16.07
C VAL A 135 -5.21 20.02 -14.55
N GLY A 136 -4.49 19.14 -13.86
CA GLY A 136 -4.28 19.19 -12.42
C GLY A 136 -5.46 18.67 -11.61
N ARG A 137 -6.20 17.69 -12.16
CA ARG A 137 -7.28 16.98 -11.45
C ARG A 137 -6.76 16.33 -10.18
N PHE A 138 -5.56 15.74 -10.23
CA PHE A 138 -4.92 15.08 -9.10
C PHE A 138 -3.82 15.96 -8.52
N LYS A 139 -3.99 16.37 -7.26
CA LYS A 139 -2.99 17.16 -6.53
C LYS A 139 -1.64 16.44 -6.45
N LYS A 140 -1.66 15.11 -6.40
CA LYS A 140 -0.49 14.26 -6.29
C LYS A 140 -0.61 13.07 -7.24
N ARG A 141 0.14 13.11 -8.33
CA ARG A 141 0.22 11.99 -9.28
C ARG A 141 1.12 10.87 -8.76
N ARG A 142 0.74 9.62 -9.03
CA ARG A 142 1.44 8.39 -8.64
C ARG A 142 1.46 7.40 -9.77
N GLU A 143 2.36 6.44 -9.66
CA GLU A 143 2.39 5.28 -10.53
C GLU A 143 2.37 4.03 -9.65
N LEU A 144 1.45 3.13 -9.92
CA LEU A 144 1.30 1.85 -9.23
C LEU A 144 2.16 0.80 -9.92
N VAL A 145 2.67 -0.14 -9.13
CA VAL A 145 3.49 -1.26 -9.62
C VAL A 145 3.15 -2.52 -8.83
N TRP A 146 2.78 -3.58 -9.54
CA TRP A 146 2.72 -4.93 -8.99
C TRP A 146 4.11 -5.55 -8.97
N VAL A 147 4.54 -6.06 -7.81
CA VAL A 147 5.83 -6.73 -7.63
C VAL A 147 5.58 -8.16 -7.17
N ALA A 148 5.99 -9.13 -7.99
CA ALA A 148 5.91 -10.54 -7.62
C ALA A 148 6.67 -10.81 -6.32
N ALA A 149 6.11 -11.65 -5.45
CA ALA A 149 6.66 -11.95 -4.13
C ALA A 149 8.14 -12.38 -4.15
N GLY A 150 8.51 -13.28 -5.07
CA GLY A 150 9.91 -13.70 -5.25
C GLY A 150 10.84 -12.53 -5.58
N LYS A 151 10.41 -11.62 -6.46
CA LYS A 151 11.16 -10.40 -6.77
C LYS A 151 11.25 -9.46 -5.57
N LEU A 152 10.17 -9.32 -4.79
CA LEU A 152 10.18 -8.49 -3.58
C LEU A 152 11.18 -9.03 -2.55
N LEU A 153 11.23 -10.35 -2.34
CA LEU A 153 12.21 -11.01 -1.48
C LEU A 153 13.64 -10.75 -1.97
N THR A 154 13.91 -10.90 -3.27
CA THR A 154 15.21 -10.57 -3.86
C THR A 154 15.58 -9.11 -3.66
N ILE A 155 14.62 -8.17 -3.73
CA ILE A 155 14.85 -6.74 -3.47
C ILE A 155 15.22 -6.50 -2.01
N TYR A 156 14.51 -7.11 -1.05
CA TYR A 156 14.85 -6.97 0.37
C TYR A 156 16.27 -7.43 0.68
N GLU A 157 16.70 -8.52 0.05
CA GLU A 157 18.03 -9.12 0.26
C GLU A 157 19.16 -8.36 -0.47
N ASN A 158 18.96 -8.07 -1.76
CA ASN A 158 20.06 -7.65 -2.65
C ASN A 158 20.00 -6.18 -3.07
N ALA A 159 18.83 -5.54 -2.97
CA ALA A 159 18.63 -4.16 -3.40
C ALA A 159 17.69 -3.34 -2.48
N PRO A 160 17.88 -3.35 -1.15
CA PRO A 160 16.96 -2.69 -0.21
C PRO A 160 16.91 -1.16 -0.38
N THR A 161 17.84 -0.57 -1.13
CA THR A 161 17.83 0.84 -1.52
C THR A 161 16.74 1.18 -2.53
N MET A 162 16.17 0.20 -3.26
CA MET A 162 14.99 0.41 -4.11
C MET A 162 13.71 0.62 -3.29
N LEU A 163 13.69 0.15 -2.05
CA LEU A 163 12.57 0.31 -1.13
C LEU A 163 12.67 1.68 -0.46
N TRP A 164 11.55 2.42 -0.41
CA TRP A 164 11.52 3.65 0.35
C TRP A 164 11.82 3.38 1.83
N LYS A 165 12.41 4.37 2.52
CA LYS A 165 12.92 4.21 3.89
C LYS A 165 11.92 3.61 4.89
N ARG A 166 10.61 3.76 4.67
CA ARG A 166 9.58 3.17 5.53
C ARG A 166 9.46 1.66 5.31
N VAL A 167 9.42 1.25 4.04
CA VAL A 167 9.29 -0.15 3.59
C VAL A 167 10.56 -0.95 3.90
N ARG A 168 11.75 -0.38 3.64
CA ARG A 168 13.04 -1.05 3.90
C ARG A 168 13.37 -1.24 5.39
N GLN A 169 12.65 -0.54 6.27
CA GLN A 169 12.86 -0.57 7.72
C GLN A 169 11.72 -1.29 8.45
N LEU A 170 10.84 -1.98 7.72
CA LEU A 170 9.83 -2.83 8.33
C LEU A 170 10.51 -4.04 8.96
N GLU A 171 10.25 -4.26 10.25
CA GLU A 171 10.73 -5.43 10.97
C GLU A 171 9.99 -6.68 10.49
N ASN A 172 10.71 -7.77 10.25
CA ASN A 172 10.18 -9.06 9.81
C ASN A 172 9.40 -9.04 8.48
N ALA A 173 9.67 -8.06 7.61
CA ALA A 173 8.95 -7.94 6.34
C ALA A 173 9.19 -9.15 5.42
N THR A 174 10.42 -9.64 5.35
CA THR A 174 10.79 -10.80 4.54
C THR A 174 10.07 -12.07 5.03
N GLU A 175 10.00 -12.25 6.34
CA GLU A 175 9.30 -13.36 7.00
C GLU A 175 7.79 -13.30 6.72
N THR A 176 7.20 -12.10 6.82
CA THR A 176 5.78 -11.89 6.52
C THR A 176 5.46 -12.20 5.06
N VAL A 177 6.29 -11.73 4.12
CA VAL A 177 6.14 -12.02 2.68
C VAL A 177 6.25 -13.53 2.40
N ARG A 178 7.16 -14.24 3.06
CA ARG A 178 7.27 -15.71 2.95
C ARG A 178 6.06 -16.43 3.53
N ALA A 179 5.54 -15.98 4.67
CA ALA A 179 4.34 -16.55 5.28
C ALA A 179 3.10 -16.40 4.38
N ILE A 180 2.95 -15.23 3.74
CA ILE A 180 1.87 -14.98 2.76
C ILE A 180 2.02 -15.94 1.57
N LEU A 181 3.22 -16.09 1.02
CA LEU A 181 3.49 -17.03 -0.08
C LEU A 181 3.07 -18.45 0.27
N GLN A 182 3.54 -18.96 1.41
CA GLN A 182 3.22 -20.32 1.87
C GLN A 182 1.72 -20.53 2.11
N SER A 183 1.03 -19.52 2.66
CA SER A 183 -0.42 -19.56 2.89
C SER A 183 -1.21 -19.63 1.58
N LYS A 184 -0.73 -18.98 0.51
CA LYS A 184 -1.45 -18.86 -0.78
C LYS A 184 -1.02 -19.87 -1.85
N GLU A 185 0.06 -20.61 -1.63
CA GLU A 185 0.48 -21.75 -2.46
C GLU A 185 -0.24 -23.06 -2.07
N SER A 186 -0.95 -23.08 -0.93
CA SER A 186 -1.71 -24.23 -0.41
C SER A 186 -3.14 -24.24 -0.95
#